data_AF-A0A0G2ET90-F1
#
_entry.id   AF-A0A0G2ET90-F1
#
_cell.length_a   1.000
_cell.length_b   1.000
_cell.length_c   1.000
_cell.angle_alpha   90.00
_cell.angle_beta   90.00
_cell.angle_gamma   90.00
#
_symmetry.space_group_name_H-M   'P 1'
#
loop_
_entity.id
_entity.type
_entity.pdbx_description
1 polymer ?
#
loop_
_entity_poly.entity_id
_entity_poly.type
_entity_poly.pdbx_seq_one_letter_code
_entity_poly.pdbx_strand_id
1 'polypeptide(L)'
;MALLTYMKISKLNLDDELVTISKNAPASLNRYIYYPDHLVRMPGPFPNTGLISNIVQNANILCEPAFDSFLSGVFRARAQRGAKVLDQSVGTFLSRLFNKSITDNLASAVIHGIYAGDLYNLSARSLFPVLWDIDGNDSFNRDLYRYGSGSRSYRPKPLVELLSFLWDRSSSFDQHIRGKVPKLDNTSVFTFKRGIQQLATALEDYLRAQSRVTLKLGTTVTKLAGSRSHLDKISVSTAPNTTSTEPSSTSVRAYDYVISTLSAPTMSRVLEFSHPSASKAFSAHDQAVNVMVVNLFYPQPDLLPVSGFGYLIPRSTPLGQNGECALGVIFGTDSSPGQDTAPGTKLTVMMGGHWWNGIPISDLPDPHEATKMARAILERHLNITAEPIIAEARLQTNAIPQYRVGHPFRLLQIERSLNSTTTMSPTAPPSGRLRLAGSWYSGVGVNDCITSARMAVEGIRQGHLDRAMDLYLHGTHPLSWILEERRGGESKFYERVPISST
;
A
#
# COMPACT_ATOMS: atom_id res chain seq x y z
N MET A 1 -3.18 -4.70 -11.83
CA MET A 1 -3.84 -4.03 -10.69
C MET A 1 -4.83 -2.98 -11.16
N ALA A 2 -4.38 -1.85 -11.73
CA ALA A 2 -5.24 -0.74 -12.13
C ALA A 2 -6.42 -1.10 -13.06
N LEU A 3 -6.23 -2.04 -13.99
CA LEU A 3 -7.30 -2.48 -14.90
C LEU A 3 -8.45 -3.15 -14.15
N LEU A 4 -8.16 -3.95 -13.12
CA LEU A 4 -9.19 -4.60 -12.31
C LEU A 4 -10.00 -3.56 -11.52
N THR A 5 -9.33 -2.55 -10.98
CA THR A 5 -9.98 -1.41 -10.32
C THR A 5 -10.90 -0.69 -11.29
N TYR A 6 -10.42 -0.36 -12.49
CA TYR A 6 -11.25 0.31 -13.50
C TYR A 6 -12.44 -0.54 -13.94
N MET A 7 -12.26 -1.83 -14.22
CA MET A 7 -13.37 -2.73 -14.55
C MET A 7 -14.43 -2.75 -13.44
N LYS A 8 -14.02 -2.63 -12.17
CA LYS A 8 -14.95 -2.56 -11.05
C LYS A 8 -15.68 -1.21 -11.00
N ILE A 9 -14.98 -0.11 -11.23
CA ILE A 9 -15.56 1.24 -11.34
C ILE A 9 -16.64 1.25 -12.43
N SER A 10 -16.32 0.70 -13.60
CA SER A 10 -17.26 0.65 -14.72
C SER A 10 -18.47 -0.23 -14.44
N LYS A 11 -18.27 -1.39 -13.79
CA LYS A 11 -19.38 -2.24 -13.33
C LYS A 11 -20.30 -1.56 -12.31
N LEU A 12 -19.80 -0.56 -11.58
CA LEU A 12 -20.58 0.23 -10.63
C LEU A 12 -21.19 1.49 -11.26
N ASN A 13 -21.08 1.66 -12.59
CA ASN A 13 -21.54 2.83 -13.33
C ASN A 13 -20.96 4.16 -12.79
N LEU A 14 -19.71 4.13 -12.33
CA LEU A 14 -19.02 5.31 -11.79
C LEU A 14 -18.11 5.99 -12.82
N ASP A 15 -18.13 5.56 -14.09
CA ASP A 15 -17.27 6.11 -15.15
C ASP A 15 -17.40 7.63 -15.28
N ASP A 16 -18.62 8.16 -15.19
CA ASP A 16 -18.89 9.60 -15.34
C ASP A 16 -18.68 10.41 -14.06
N GLU A 17 -18.47 9.71 -12.93
CA GLU A 17 -18.11 10.32 -11.66
C GLU A 17 -16.60 10.46 -11.49
N LEU A 18 -15.80 9.90 -12.40
CA LEU A 18 -14.35 10.01 -12.39
C LEU A 18 -13.88 11.45 -12.68
N VAL A 19 -12.95 11.91 -11.85
CA VAL A 19 -12.14 13.09 -12.07
C VAL A 19 -10.73 12.61 -12.39
N THR A 20 -10.31 12.78 -13.64
CA THR A 20 -9.00 12.33 -14.12
C THR A 20 -8.01 13.49 -14.09
N ILE A 21 -6.85 13.27 -13.47
CA ILE A 21 -5.74 14.22 -13.50
C ILE A 21 -4.85 13.87 -14.69
N SER A 22 -4.72 14.81 -15.62
CA SER A 22 -3.90 14.67 -16.83
C SER A 22 -2.43 14.47 -16.50
N LYS A 23 -1.69 13.68 -17.29
CA LYS A 23 -0.23 13.56 -17.19
C LYS A 23 0.51 14.89 -17.34
N ASN A 24 -0.14 15.89 -17.95
CA ASN A 24 0.40 17.24 -18.15
C ASN A 24 -0.10 18.27 -17.11
N ALA A 25 -0.95 17.85 -16.15
CA ALA A 25 -1.39 18.75 -15.08
C ALA A 25 -0.24 19.05 -14.10
N PRO A 26 -0.22 20.21 -13.43
CA PRO A 26 0.80 20.54 -12.43
C PRO A 26 0.99 19.44 -11.38
N ALA A 27 -0.11 18.87 -10.87
CA ALA A 27 -0.08 17.75 -9.92
C ALA A 27 0.65 16.50 -10.42
N SER A 28 0.68 16.25 -11.73
CA SER A 28 1.36 15.09 -12.31
C SER A 28 2.84 15.35 -12.61
N LEU A 29 3.16 16.60 -12.95
CA LEU A 29 4.48 17.02 -13.40
C LEU A 29 5.39 17.39 -12.23
N ASN A 30 4.81 17.89 -11.13
CA ASN A 30 5.54 18.49 -10.04
C ASN A 30 5.25 17.73 -8.74
N ARG A 31 6.24 16.97 -8.29
CA ARG A 31 6.32 16.41 -6.94
C ARG A 31 7.56 17.00 -6.27
N TYR A 32 7.46 17.32 -5.00
CA TYR A 32 8.56 17.95 -4.26
C TYR A 32 8.98 17.11 -3.06
N ILE A 33 10.18 17.35 -2.58
CA ILE A 33 10.62 16.98 -1.23
C ILE A 33 11.03 18.25 -0.50
N TYR A 34 10.89 18.30 0.82
CA TYR A 34 11.37 19.43 1.61
C TYR A 34 12.75 19.11 2.19
N TYR A 35 13.81 19.65 1.59
CA TYR A 35 15.19 19.36 1.99
C TYR A 35 16.18 20.49 1.65
N PRO A 36 17.13 20.80 2.56
CA PRO A 36 17.02 20.60 3.99
C PRO A 36 16.01 21.58 4.62
N ASP A 37 15.77 22.71 3.96
CA ASP A 37 15.05 23.90 4.45
C ASP A 37 14.18 24.59 3.38
N HIS A 38 14.02 23.96 2.20
CA HIS A 38 13.19 24.46 1.11
C HIS A 38 12.61 23.32 0.27
N LEU A 39 11.65 23.64 -0.61
CA LEU A 39 11.08 22.69 -1.54
C LEU A 39 12.02 22.43 -2.71
N VAL A 40 12.41 21.16 -2.89
CA VAL A 40 13.18 20.68 -4.03
C VAL A 40 12.25 19.88 -4.95
N ARG A 41 12.12 20.31 -6.21
CA ARG A 41 11.32 19.61 -7.21
C ARG A 41 12.01 18.32 -7.63
N MET A 42 11.27 17.22 -7.72
CA MET A 42 11.78 15.96 -8.27
C MET A 42 11.96 16.07 -9.81
N PRO A 43 13.10 15.63 -10.39
CA PRO A 43 13.39 15.79 -11.82
C PRO A 43 12.33 15.18 -12.76
N GLY A 44 11.47 16.00 -13.36
CA GLY A 44 10.35 15.55 -14.19
C GLY A 44 10.34 16.18 -15.59
N PRO A 45 9.45 15.72 -16.48
CA PRO A 45 9.28 16.37 -17.77
C PRO A 45 8.82 17.83 -17.61
N PHE A 46 9.32 18.68 -18.49
CA PHE A 46 8.85 20.06 -18.69
C PHE A 46 8.15 20.16 -20.07
N PRO A 47 6.84 19.87 -20.16
CA PRO A 47 6.16 19.61 -21.43
C PRO A 47 6.14 20.78 -22.41
N ASN A 48 6.35 22.02 -21.93
CA ASN A 48 6.34 23.23 -22.75
C ASN A 48 7.75 23.74 -23.10
N THR A 49 8.76 22.88 -22.99
CA THR A 49 10.16 23.26 -23.22
C THR A 49 10.80 22.31 -24.23
N GLY A 50 11.72 22.82 -25.05
CA GLY A 50 12.46 21.99 -26.01
C GLY A 50 13.32 20.93 -25.30
N LEU A 51 13.67 19.85 -26.00
CA LEU A 51 14.44 18.73 -25.44
C LEU A 51 15.71 19.17 -24.70
N ILE A 52 16.47 20.10 -25.28
CA ILE A 52 17.70 20.64 -24.67
C ILE A 52 17.38 21.37 -23.36
N SER A 53 16.37 22.24 -23.37
CA SER A 53 15.96 22.98 -22.17
C SER A 53 15.49 22.04 -21.06
N ASN A 54 14.74 20.99 -21.41
CA ASN A 54 14.28 19.98 -20.47
C ASN A 54 15.45 19.19 -19.85
N ILE A 55 16.49 18.88 -20.64
CA ILE A 55 17.75 18.27 -20.14
C ILE A 55 18.47 19.23 -19.19
N VAL A 56 18.66 20.49 -19.58
CA VAL A 56 19.38 21.49 -18.77
C VAL A 56 18.65 21.74 -17.44
N GLN A 57 17.33 21.88 -17.45
CA GLN A 57 16.55 22.10 -16.23
C GLN A 57 16.64 20.91 -15.27
N ASN A 58 16.53 19.69 -15.78
CA ASN A 58 16.69 18.49 -14.94
C ASN A 58 18.14 18.33 -14.45
N ALA A 59 19.14 18.71 -15.24
CA ALA A 59 20.53 18.73 -14.80
C ALA A 59 20.73 19.72 -13.64
N ASN A 60 20.14 20.92 -13.72
CA ASN A 60 20.19 21.90 -12.64
C ASN A 60 19.51 21.37 -11.36
N ILE A 61 18.38 20.69 -11.46
CA ILE A 61 17.72 20.05 -10.31
C ILE A 61 18.64 19.00 -9.68
N LEU A 62 19.35 18.20 -10.48
CA LEU A 62 20.29 17.19 -9.97
C LEU A 62 21.54 17.79 -9.31
N CYS A 63 21.77 19.10 -9.42
CA CYS A 63 22.80 19.81 -8.68
C CYS A 63 22.37 20.21 -7.26
N GLU A 64 21.08 20.10 -6.93
CA GLU A 64 20.59 20.37 -5.57
C GLU A 64 21.22 19.43 -4.55
N PRO A 65 21.51 19.89 -3.31
CA PRO A 65 22.10 19.05 -2.26
C PRO A 65 21.28 17.80 -1.94
N ALA A 66 19.97 17.82 -2.20
CA ALA A 66 19.10 16.66 -2.04
C ALA A 66 19.52 15.47 -2.95
N PHE A 67 20.13 15.77 -4.10
CA PHE A 67 20.65 14.79 -5.06
C PHE A 67 22.17 14.66 -4.99
N ASP A 68 22.81 15.13 -3.91
CA ASP A 68 24.24 14.92 -3.73
C ASP A 68 24.57 13.42 -3.79
N SER A 69 25.64 13.11 -4.52
CA SER A 69 26.06 11.75 -4.83
C SER A 69 25.01 10.92 -5.61
N PHE A 70 23.99 11.51 -6.23
CA PHE A 70 23.01 10.76 -7.01
C PHE A 70 23.68 10.01 -8.16
N LEU A 71 24.43 10.70 -9.02
CA LEU A 71 25.11 10.08 -10.15
C LEU A 71 26.13 9.02 -9.71
N SER A 72 26.97 9.33 -8.72
CA SER A 72 27.97 8.38 -8.20
C SER A 72 27.31 7.13 -7.59
N GLY A 73 26.18 7.28 -6.92
CA GLY A 73 25.38 6.16 -6.41
C GLY A 73 24.78 5.30 -7.51
N VAL A 74 24.31 5.91 -8.59
CA VAL A 74 23.73 5.21 -9.74
C VAL A 74 24.77 4.37 -10.49
N PHE A 75 25.99 4.90 -10.65
CA PHE A 75 27.09 4.25 -11.38
C PHE A 75 27.99 3.38 -10.50
N ARG A 76 27.71 3.28 -9.20
CA ARG A 76 28.49 2.47 -8.26
C ARG A 76 28.51 0.99 -8.65
N ALA A 77 29.67 0.37 -8.54
CA ALA A 77 29.81 -1.08 -8.64
C ALA A 77 28.97 -1.77 -7.54
N ARG A 78 28.03 -2.61 -7.96
CA ARG A 78 27.03 -3.22 -7.06
C ARG A 78 27.59 -4.51 -6.46
N ALA A 79 27.80 -4.52 -5.15
CA ALA A 79 28.00 -5.77 -4.42
C ALA A 79 26.68 -6.54 -4.40
N GLN A 80 26.68 -7.77 -4.92
CA GLN A 80 25.50 -8.63 -4.93
C GLN A 80 25.07 -8.98 -3.49
N ARG A 81 23.78 -9.27 -3.30
CA ARG A 81 23.30 -9.82 -2.04
C ARG A 81 23.95 -11.18 -1.77
N GLY A 82 24.45 -11.37 -0.55
CA GLY A 82 24.97 -12.67 -0.12
C GLY A 82 23.87 -13.74 -0.12
N ALA A 83 24.18 -14.96 -0.55
CA ALA A 83 23.21 -16.05 -0.71
C ALA A 83 22.42 -16.41 0.57
N LYS A 84 22.97 -16.11 1.76
CA LYS A 84 22.32 -16.39 3.05
C LYS A 84 21.32 -15.31 3.50
N VAL A 85 21.27 -14.16 2.82
CA VAL A 85 20.37 -13.06 3.20
C VAL A 85 18.97 -13.33 2.67
N LEU A 86 18.09 -13.79 3.55
CA LEU A 86 16.72 -14.18 3.21
C LEU A 86 15.74 -13.00 3.14
N ASP A 87 16.01 -11.95 3.91
CA ASP A 87 15.34 -10.64 3.90
C ASP A 87 16.23 -9.58 4.56
N GLN A 88 16.03 -8.30 4.25
CA GLN A 88 16.69 -7.17 4.90
C GLN A 88 15.86 -5.89 4.71
N SER A 89 16.20 -4.83 5.44
CA SER A 89 15.43 -3.59 5.34
C SER A 89 15.61 -2.86 4.01
N VAL A 90 14.59 -2.10 3.60
CA VAL A 90 14.63 -1.23 2.41
C VAL A 90 15.83 -0.29 2.49
N GLY A 91 16.06 0.34 3.64
CA GLY A 91 17.19 1.26 3.84
C GLY A 91 18.55 0.59 3.62
N THR A 92 18.76 -0.59 4.20
CA THR A 92 20.01 -1.35 4.01
C THR A 92 20.17 -1.79 2.55
N PHE A 93 19.07 -2.21 1.93
CA PHE A 93 19.05 -2.67 0.54
C PHE A 93 19.38 -1.57 -0.46
N LEU A 94 18.68 -0.44 -0.39
CA LEU A 94 18.89 0.68 -1.31
C LEU A 94 20.24 1.37 -1.07
N SER A 95 20.71 1.45 0.18
CA SER A 95 22.02 2.02 0.49
C SER A 95 23.16 1.20 -0.11
N ARG A 96 23.01 -0.13 -0.18
CA ARG A 96 23.97 -1.02 -0.84
C ARG A 96 23.90 -0.91 -2.36
N LEU A 97 22.69 -0.89 -2.93
CA LEU A 97 22.49 -0.86 -4.39
C LEU A 97 22.89 0.46 -5.04
N PHE A 98 22.73 1.55 -4.29
CA PHE A 98 23.02 2.90 -4.73
C PHE A 98 23.95 3.56 -3.72
N ASN A 99 23.41 4.36 -2.79
CA ASN A 99 24.12 4.91 -1.64
C ASN A 99 23.13 5.39 -0.57
N LYS A 100 23.68 5.83 0.58
CA LYS A 100 22.90 6.34 1.71
C LYS A 100 22.17 7.66 1.39
N SER A 101 22.77 8.54 0.59
CA SER A 101 22.16 9.83 0.20
C SER A 101 20.83 9.64 -0.55
N ILE A 102 20.83 8.87 -1.64
CA ILE A 102 19.62 8.53 -2.40
C ILE A 102 18.57 7.86 -1.50
N THR A 103 19.03 6.99 -0.61
CA THR A 103 18.18 6.22 0.29
C THR A 103 17.50 7.12 1.33
N ASP A 104 18.25 8.00 1.98
CA ASP A 104 17.75 8.83 3.08
C ASP A 104 17.11 10.13 2.61
N ASN A 105 17.50 10.69 1.46
CA ASN A 105 16.93 11.93 0.92
C ASN A 105 15.72 11.67 0.01
N LEU A 106 15.71 10.59 -0.76
CA LEU A 106 14.66 10.35 -1.77
C LEU A 106 13.77 9.16 -1.39
N ALA A 107 14.36 7.98 -1.20
CA ALA A 107 13.56 6.78 -0.96
C ALA A 107 12.81 6.84 0.38
N SER A 108 13.40 7.44 1.41
CA SER A 108 12.74 7.66 2.70
C SER A 108 11.46 8.48 2.57
N ALA A 109 11.51 9.58 1.80
CA ALA A 109 10.37 10.47 1.59
C ALA A 109 9.21 9.72 0.93
N VAL A 110 9.48 8.94 -0.12
CA VAL A 110 8.47 8.11 -0.80
C VAL A 110 7.90 7.04 0.12
N ILE A 111 8.75 6.39 0.94
CA ILE A 111 8.29 5.40 1.93
C ILE A 111 7.41 6.05 3.02
N HIS A 112 7.73 7.27 3.46
CA HIS A 112 6.84 8.05 4.34
C HIS A 112 5.49 8.31 3.66
N GLY A 113 5.50 8.66 2.37
CA GLY A 113 4.28 8.94 1.60
C GLY A 113 3.37 7.73 1.37
N ILE A 114 3.92 6.52 1.18
CA ILE A 114 3.13 5.31 0.88
C ILE A 114 2.79 4.52 2.15
N TYR A 115 3.78 4.32 3.02
CA TYR A 115 3.66 3.43 4.18
C TYR A 115 3.59 4.18 5.51
N ALA A 116 3.82 5.50 5.54
CA ALA A 116 4.07 6.26 6.77
C ALA A 116 5.15 5.59 7.64
N GLY A 117 6.07 4.85 7.02
CA GLY A 117 6.90 3.85 7.68
C GLY A 117 8.38 4.20 7.70
N ASP A 118 9.15 3.53 8.55
CA ASP A 118 10.61 3.63 8.54
C ASP A 118 11.19 2.64 7.53
N LEU A 119 11.85 3.14 6.47
CA LEU A 119 12.47 2.29 5.47
C LEU A 119 13.53 1.33 6.06
N TYR A 120 14.14 1.63 7.21
CA TYR A 120 15.11 0.74 7.86
C TYR A 120 14.46 -0.38 8.66
N ASN A 121 13.13 -0.35 8.83
CA ASN A 121 12.36 -1.43 9.44
C ASN A 121 11.54 -2.23 8.42
N LEU A 122 11.20 -1.64 7.27
CA LEU A 122 10.40 -2.29 6.23
C LEU A 122 11.20 -3.28 5.38
N SER A 123 10.57 -4.40 4.99
CA SER A 123 11.17 -5.48 4.21
C SER A 123 11.38 -5.08 2.75
N ALA A 124 12.63 -5.12 2.29
CA ALA A 124 12.95 -4.93 0.88
C ALA A 124 12.35 -6.02 0.00
N ARG A 125 12.30 -7.27 0.51
CA ARG A 125 11.70 -8.39 -0.21
C ARG A 125 10.20 -8.23 -0.42
N SER A 126 9.50 -7.58 0.50
CA SER A 126 8.06 -7.31 0.38
C SER A 126 7.74 -6.08 -0.46
N LEU A 127 8.50 -5.00 -0.30
CA LEU A 127 8.20 -3.71 -0.92
C LEU A 127 8.81 -3.55 -2.31
N PHE A 128 9.96 -4.20 -2.57
CA PHE A 128 10.68 -4.13 -3.83
C PHE A 128 11.02 -5.51 -4.37
N PRO A 129 10.04 -6.43 -4.51
CA PRO A 129 10.30 -7.81 -4.93
C PRO A 129 10.98 -7.89 -6.32
N VAL A 130 10.67 -6.99 -7.26
CA VAL A 130 11.34 -6.94 -8.57
C VAL A 130 12.83 -6.59 -8.42
N LEU A 131 13.17 -5.53 -7.67
CA LEU A 131 14.58 -5.21 -7.38
C LEU A 131 15.27 -6.32 -6.58
N TRP A 132 14.55 -6.92 -5.62
CA TRP A 132 15.03 -8.00 -4.79
C TRP A 132 15.44 -9.21 -5.64
N ASP A 133 14.66 -9.54 -6.66
CA ASP A 133 14.94 -10.66 -7.56
C ASP A 133 16.10 -10.35 -8.51
N ILE A 134 16.19 -9.12 -9.03
CA ILE A 134 17.29 -8.68 -9.90
C ILE A 134 18.64 -8.73 -9.17
N ASP A 135 18.66 -8.39 -7.88
CA ASP A 135 19.85 -8.36 -7.04
C ASP A 135 20.31 -9.76 -6.54
N GLY A 136 19.44 -10.78 -6.67
CA GLY A 136 19.73 -12.17 -6.30
C GLY A 136 20.63 -12.90 -7.32
N ASN A 137 21.37 -13.90 -6.85
CA ASN A 137 22.27 -14.72 -7.69
C ASN A 137 21.64 -16.04 -8.17
N ASP A 138 20.37 -16.29 -7.86
CA ASP A 138 19.70 -17.55 -8.20
C ASP A 138 19.45 -17.63 -9.71
N SER A 139 20.11 -18.59 -10.35
CA SER A 139 19.99 -18.91 -11.77
C SER A 139 18.55 -19.19 -12.21
N PHE A 140 17.71 -19.63 -11.27
CA PHE A 140 16.31 -19.95 -11.45
C PHE A 140 15.42 -18.70 -11.65
N ASN A 141 15.60 -17.65 -10.84
CA ASN A 141 14.85 -16.39 -10.96
C ASN A 141 15.09 -15.70 -12.31
N ARG A 142 16.29 -15.90 -12.88
CA ARG A 142 16.72 -15.38 -14.17
C ARG A 142 15.98 -16.01 -15.36
N ASP A 143 15.57 -17.27 -15.27
CA ASP A 143 14.85 -17.97 -16.34
C ASP A 143 13.34 -17.76 -16.24
N LEU A 144 12.80 -17.61 -15.03
CA LEU A 144 11.36 -17.38 -14.84
C LEU A 144 10.88 -16.00 -15.31
N TYR A 145 11.64 -14.93 -15.05
CA TYR A 145 11.30 -13.60 -15.57
C TYR A 145 11.25 -13.60 -17.11
N ARG A 146 12.04 -14.46 -17.76
CA ARG A 146 12.00 -14.67 -19.22
C ARG A 146 10.72 -15.38 -19.67
N TYR A 147 10.15 -16.27 -18.83
CA TYR A 147 8.91 -16.99 -19.13
C TYR A 147 7.64 -16.16 -18.89
N GLY A 148 7.59 -15.32 -17.85
CA GLY A 148 6.41 -14.51 -17.53
C GLY A 148 6.21 -13.26 -18.39
N SER A 149 7.27 -12.71 -18.97
CA SER A 149 7.22 -11.46 -19.75
C SER A 149 7.04 -11.66 -21.26
N GLY A 150 6.99 -12.92 -21.75
CA GLY A 150 6.88 -13.27 -23.18
C GLY A 150 8.00 -12.73 -24.07
N SER A 151 9.00 -12.06 -23.49
CA SER A 151 10.04 -11.31 -24.18
C SER A 151 11.41 -11.83 -23.76
N ARG A 152 12.15 -12.38 -24.73
CA ARG A 152 13.45 -13.05 -24.54
C ARG A 152 14.58 -12.13 -24.02
N SER A 153 14.37 -10.81 -23.89
CA SER A 153 15.47 -9.84 -23.81
C SER A 153 15.31 -8.67 -22.82
N TYR A 154 14.20 -8.50 -22.10
CA TYR A 154 14.05 -7.33 -21.23
C TYR A 154 14.39 -7.65 -19.77
N ARG A 155 15.55 -7.17 -19.30
CA ARG A 155 15.83 -7.05 -17.86
C ARG A 155 15.61 -5.60 -17.46
N PRO A 156 14.65 -5.27 -16.57
CA PRO A 156 14.63 -3.94 -15.99
C PRO A 156 15.95 -3.73 -15.24
N LYS A 157 16.62 -2.62 -15.55
CA LYS A 157 17.84 -2.25 -14.82
C LYS A 157 17.42 -1.76 -13.43
N PRO A 158 18.17 -2.07 -12.35
CA PRO A 158 17.83 -1.60 -11.00
C PRO A 158 17.56 -0.10 -10.92
N LEU A 159 18.31 0.70 -11.68
CA LEU A 159 18.07 2.13 -11.81
C LEU A 159 16.67 2.45 -12.34
N VAL A 160 16.22 1.77 -13.41
CA VAL A 160 14.91 2.03 -14.03
C VAL A 160 13.78 1.74 -13.03
N GLU A 161 13.93 0.69 -12.23
CA GLU A 161 12.96 0.30 -11.22
C GLU A 161 12.98 1.22 -9.98
N LEU A 162 14.16 1.71 -9.58
CA LEU A 162 14.23 2.76 -8.57
C LEU A 162 13.59 4.06 -9.08
N LEU A 163 13.87 4.47 -10.31
CA LEU A 163 13.31 5.68 -10.89
C LEU A 163 11.79 5.58 -11.06
N SER A 164 11.25 4.44 -11.48
CA SER A 164 9.81 4.24 -11.58
C SER A 164 9.14 4.39 -10.22
N PHE A 165 9.73 3.80 -9.18
CA PHE A 165 9.29 3.94 -7.80
C PHE A 165 9.39 5.39 -7.29
N LEU A 166 10.57 6.02 -7.39
CA LEU A 166 10.84 7.34 -6.82
C LEU A 166 9.97 8.43 -7.45
N TRP A 167 9.72 8.34 -8.75
CA TRP A 167 8.90 9.33 -9.43
C TRP A 167 7.42 9.04 -9.39
N ASP A 168 7.02 7.93 -8.77
CA ASP A 168 5.67 7.40 -8.89
C ASP A 168 5.22 7.49 -10.35
N ARG A 169 6.14 7.15 -11.27
CA ARG A 169 5.78 6.95 -12.66
C ARG A 169 5.02 5.65 -12.58
N SER A 170 3.72 5.82 -12.50
CA SER A 170 2.62 4.91 -12.79
C SER A 170 2.80 4.22 -14.16
N SER A 171 3.99 3.74 -14.48
CA SER A 171 4.34 2.95 -15.66
C SER A 171 3.58 1.62 -15.62
N SER A 172 3.24 1.14 -14.42
CA SER A 172 2.34 -0.01 -14.23
C SER A 172 0.87 0.28 -14.53
N PHE A 173 0.39 1.52 -14.32
CA PHE A 173 -0.93 1.94 -14.80
C PHE A 173 -0.93 2.01 -16.32
N ASP A 174 0.11 2.65 -16.89
CA ASP A 174 0.19 2.94 -18.32
C ASP A 174 0.30 1.67 -19.19
N GLN A 175 1.22 0.74 -18.90
CA GLN A 175 1.48 -0.37 -19.83
C GLN A 175 0.30 -1.36 -19.98
N HIS A 176 -0.51 -1.55 -18.94
CA HIS A 176 -1.61 -2.52 -18.95
C HIS A 176 -2.98 -1.91 -19.29
N ILE A 177 -3.14 -0.60 -19.12
CA ILE A 177 -4.37 0.16 -19.42
C ILE A 177 -4.34 0.76 -20.82
N ARG A 178 -3.16 1.22 -21.28
CA ARG A 178 -3.02 2.01 -22.50
C ARG A 178 -3.61 1.30 -23.71
N GLY A 179 -4.55 1.97 -24.38
CA GLY A 179 -5.30 1.44 -25.52
C GLY A 179 -6.44 0.47 -25.18
N LYS A 180 -6.55 0.00 -23.93
CA LYS A 180 -7.71 -0.80 -23.47
C LYS A 180 -8.79 0.06 -22.84
N VAL A 181 -8.42 1.20 -22.25
CA VAL A 181 -9.36 2.16 -21.66
C VAL A 181 -8.96 3.56 -22.11
N PRO A 182 -9.43 4.02 -23.29
CA PRO A 182 -9.01 5.31 -23.86
C PRO A 182 -9.22 6.51 -22.92
N LYS A 183 -10.26 6.49 -22.08
CA LYS A 183 -10.57 7.52 -21.07
C LYS A 183 -9.42 7.72 -20.05
N LEU A 184 -8.58 6.71 -19.87
CA LEU A 184 -7.47 6.72 -18.90
C LEU A 184 -6.08 6.86 -19.54
N ASP A 185 -5.97 6.87 -20.87
CA ASP A 185 -4.67 6.87 -21.57
C ASP A 185 -3.78 8.07 -21.22
N ASN A 186 -4.38 9.24 -20.96
CA ASN A 186 -3.68 10.45 -20.54
C ASN A 186 -3.83 10.74 -19.03
N THR A 187 -4.27 9.77 -18.23
CA THR A 187 -4.47 9.94 -16.79
C THR A 187 -3.23 9.51 -16.01
N SER A 188 -2.81 10.30 -15.02
CA SER A 188 -1.76 9.93 -14.06
C SER A 188 -2.36 9.30 -12.80
N VAL A 189 -3.36 9.98 -12.25
CA VAL A 189 -4.11 9.68 -11.03
C VAL A 189 -5.56 10.04 -11.32
N PHE A 190 -6.50 9.36 -10.68
CA PHE A 190 -7.90 9.70 -10.72
C PHE A 190 -8.50 9.69 -9.32
N THR A 191 -9.55 10.47 -9.15
CA THR A 191 -10.44 10.46 -7.98
C THR A 191 -11.88 10.49 -8.50
N PHE A 192 -12.85 10.75 -7.63
CA PHE A 192 -14.25 10.88 -8.03
C PHE A 192 -14.80 12.24 -7.59
N LYS A 193 -15.84 12.78 -8.24
CA LYS A 193 -16.38 14.14 -8.01
C LYS A 193 -16.65 14.50 -6.54
N ARG A 194 -17.12 13.55 -5.73
CA ARG A 194 -17.40 13.65 -4.28
C ARG A 194 -16.43 12.81 -3.43
N GLY A 195 -15.19 12.63 -3.91
CA GLY A 195 -14.15 11.88 -3.20
C GLY A 195 -14.23 10.36 -3.33
N ILE A 196 -13.21 9.68 -2.80
CA ILE A 196 -13.02 8.22 -2.98
C ILE A 196 -14.06 7.37 -2.24
N GLN A 197 -14.76 7.96 -1.25
CA GLN A 197 -15.83 7.28 -0.51
C GLN A 197 -16.96 6.81 -1.43
N GLN A 198 -17.18 7.48 -2.56
CA GLN A 198 -18.17 7.07 -3.56
C GLN A 198 -17.97 5.65 -4.07
N LEU A 199 -16.71 5.17 -4.17
CA LEU A 199 -16.45 3.79 -4.58
C LEU A 199 -17.01 2.78 -3.56
N ALA A 200 -16.86 3.08 -2.27
CA ALA A 200 -17.38 2.24 -1.19
C ALA A 200 -18.90 2.32 -1.09
N THR A 201 -19.48 3.52 -1.16
CA THR A 201 -20.93 3.73 -1.16
C THR A 201 -21.60 3.03 -2.33
N ALA A 202 -21.11 3.21 -3.56
CA ALA A 202 -21.68 2.54 -4.73
C ALA A 202 -21.54 1.01 -4.66
N LEU A 203 -20.45 0.50 -4.05
CA LEU A 203 -20.30 -0.92 -3.81
C LEU A 203 -21.35 -1.43 -2.80
N GLU A 204 -21.59 -0.68 -1.73
CA GLU A 204 -22.63 -1.00 -0.76
C GLU A 204 -24.02 -1.03 -1.41
N ASP A 205 -24.38 0.01 -2.17
CA ASP A 205 -25.66 0.10 -2.88
C ASP A 205 -25.84 -1.06 -3.86
N TYR A 206 -24.79 -1.35 -4.65
CA TYR A 206 -24.78 -2.50 -5.56
C TYR A 206 -25.04 -3.81 -4.84
N LEU A 207 -24.41 -4.01 -3.67
CA LEU A 207 -24.56 -5.22 -2.85
C LEU A 207 -25.95 -5.31 -2.20
N ARG A 208 -26.52 -4.20 -1.72
CA ARG A 208 -27.89 -4.15 -1.18
C ARG A 208 -28.94 -4.52 -2.22
N ALA A 209 -28.70 -4.17 -3.49
CA ALA A 209 -29.58 -4.53 -4.60
C ALA A 209 -29.52 -6.02 -4.97
N GLN A 210 -28.54 -6.79 -4.50
CA GLN A 210 -28.44 -8.22 -4.81
C GLN A 210 -29.25 -9.06 -3.82
N SER A 211 -30.24 -9.81 -4.30
CA SER A 211 -31.08 -10.69 -3.46
C SER A 211 -30.31 -11.81 -2.74
N ARG A 212 -29.11 -12.16 -3.24
CA ARG A 212 -28.24 -13.20 -2.66
C ARG A 212 -27.22 -12.66 -1.66
N VAL A 213 -27.23 -11.36 -1.37
CA VAL A 213 -26.29 -10.72 -0.45
C VAL A 213 -27.05 -10.21 0.77
N THR A 214 -26.52 -10.51 1.96
CA THR A 214 -27.02 -9.96 3.21
C THR A 214 -25.92 -9.13 3.87
N LEU A 215 -26.12 -7.82 3.95
CA LEU A 215 -25.21 -6.91 4.65
C LEU A 215 -25.64 -6.77 6.11
N LYS A 216 -24.73 -7.10 7.04
CA LYS A 216 -24.92 -6.93 8.49
C LYS A 216 -23.98 -5.85 9.01
N LEU A 217 -24.51 -4.63 9.17
CA LEU A 217 -23.78 -3.53 9.78
C LEU A 217 -23.90 -3.59 11.31
N GLY A 218 -22.99 -2.92 12.02
CA GLY A 218 -22.98 -2.91 13.50
C GLY A 218 -22.83 -4.29 14.13
N THR A 219 -22.27 -5.26 13.40
CA THR A 219 -22.14 -6.66 13.82
C THR A 219 -20.66 -7.05 13.76
N THR A 220 -20.03 -7.26 14.91
CA THR A 220 -18.63 -7.67 15.01
C THR A 220 -18.50 -9.18 15.06
N VAL A 221 -17.56 -9.73 14.31
CA VAL A 221 -17.14 -11.13 14.42
C VAL A 221 -16.30 -11.29 15.68
N THR A 222 -16.76 -12.13 16.61
CA THR A 222 -16.09 -12.36 17.90
C THR A 222 -15.30 -13.66 17.92
N LYS A 223 -15.69 -14.65 17.12
CA LYS A 223 -15.02 -15.96 17.06
C LYS A 223 -15.19 -16.65 15.71
N LEU A 224 -14.13 -17.31 15.25
CA LEU A 224 -14.12 -18.22 14.11
C LEU A 224 -13.69 -19.61 14.58
N ALA A 225 -14.45 -20.66 14.27
CA ALA A 225 -14.11 -22.04 14.64
C ALA A 225 -14.64 -23.05 13.61
N GLY A 226 -14.09 -24.26 13.57
CA GLY A 226 -14.71 -25.38 12.86
C GLY A 226 -16.10 -25.67 13.43
N SER A 227 -17.06 -25.96 12.56
CA SER A 227 -18.42 -26.29 13.00
C SER A 227 -18.44 -27.71 13.60
N ARG A 228 -19.02 -27.84 14.80
CA ARG A 228 -19.18 -29.14 15.48
C ARG A 228 -20.23 -30.03 14.83
N SER A 229 -21.24 -29.44 14.19
CA SER A 229 -22.33 -30.18 13.53
C SER A 229 -22.03 -30.54 12.07
N HIS A 230 -21.14 -29.79 11.44
CA HIS A 230 -20.76 -29.96 10.04
C HIS A 230 -19.24 -29.81 9.91
N LEU A 231 -18.53 -30.93 9.92
CA LEU A 231 -17.06 -30.97 9.96
C LEU A 231 -16.39 -30.25 8.77
N ASP A 232 -17.15 -29.98 7.71
CA ASP A 232 -16.72 -29.29 6.51
C ASP A 232 -17.10 -27.80 6.49
N LYS A 233 -17.60 -27.23 7.60
CA LYS A 233 -18.02 -25.82 7.67
C LYS A 233 -17.29 -25.03 8.74
N ILE A 234 -17.27 -23.72 8.56
CA ILE A 234 -16.74 -22.76 9.53
C ILE A 234 -17.92 -22.11 10.27
N SER A 235 -17.91 -22.20 11.58
CA SER A 235 -18.78 -21.43 12.47
C SER A 235 -18.23 -20.02 12.69
N VAL A 236 -19.08 -19.03 12.44
CA VAL A 236 -18.81 -17.61 12.67
C VAL A 236 -19.72 -17.15 13.79
N SER A 237 -19.13 -16.67 14.89
CA SER A 237 -19.86 -16.06 15.99
C SER A 237 -19.81 -14.54 15.87
N THR A 238 -20.94 -13.88 16.05
CA THR A 238 -21.04 -12.44 15.94
C THR A 238 -21.81 -11.83 17.12
N ALA A 239 -21.44 -10.61 17.49
CA ALA A 239 -22.14 -9.81 18.50
C ALA A 239 -22.45 -8.40 17.95
N PRO A 240 -23.53 -7.74 18.41
CA PRO A 240 -23.77 -6.32 18.15
C PRO A 240 -22.60 -5.44 18.63
N ASN A 241 -22.33 -4.36 17.89
CA ASN A 241 -21.47 -3.27 18.35
C ASN A 241 -22.23 -2.41 19.37
N THR A 242 -22.33 -2.88 20.61
CA THR A 242 -22.90 -2.09 21.70
C THR A 242 -21.84 -1.78 22.75
N THR A 243 -21.78 -0.51 23.17
CA THR A 243 -21.03 -0.04 24.34
C THR A 243 -21.78 -0.33 25.65
N SER A 244 -22.99 -0.89 25.59
CA SER A 244 -23.80 -1.23 26.75
C SER A 244 -23.34 -2.53 27.41
N THR A 245 -23.38 -2.54 28.75
CA THR A 245 -23.02 -3.64 29.66
C THR A 245 -24.04 -4.79 29.71
N GLU A 246 -25.04 -4.80 28.84
CA GLU A 246 -26.01 -5.90 28.78
C GLU A 246 -25.44 -7.11 28.03
N PRO A 247 -25.81 -8.35 28.40
CA PRO A 247 -25.33 -9.55 27.73
C PRO A 247 -25.76 -9.52 26.26
N SER A 248 -24.80 -9.23 25.38
CA SER A 248 -25.03 -9.13 23.96
C SER A 248 -25.40 -10.50 23.39
N SER A 249 -26.52 -10.57 22.66
CA SER A 249 -26.97 -11.81 22.03
C SER A 249 -25.96 -12.25 20.98
N THR A 250 -25.19 -13.29 21.30
CA THR A 250 -24.21 -13.85 20.37
C THR A 250 -24.93 -14.75 19.38
N SER A 251 -24.82 -14.44 18.09
CA SER A 251 -25.37 -15.28 17.02
C SER A 251 -24.27 -16.15 16.42
N VAL A 252 -24.53 -17.44 16.21
CA VAL A 252 -23.58 -18.37 15.61
C VAL A 252 -24.19 -18.95 14.33
N ARG A 253 -23.45 -18.91 13.22
CA ARG A 253 -23.87 -19.50 11.95
C ARG A 253 -22.73 -20.23 11.26
N ALA A 254 -23.03 -21.35 10.62
CA ALA A 254 -22.08 -22.14 9.85
C ALA A 254 -22.09 -21.74 8.37
N TYR A 255 -20.89 -21.68 7.76
CA TYR A 255 -20.66 -21.30 6.38
C TYR A 255 -19.70 -22.28 5.70
N ASP A 256 -19.90 -22.52 4.40
CA ASP A 256 -19.05 -23.42 3.62
C ASP A 256 -17.65 -22.84 3.37
N TYR A 257 -17.59 -21.51 3.22
CA TYR A 257 -16.36 -20.73 3.04
C TYR A 257 -16.44 -19.42 3.82
N VAL A 258 -15.29 -18.95 4.30
CA VAL A 258 -15.15 -17.63 4.94
C VAL A 258 -13.99 -16.89 4.29
N ILE A 259 -14.23 -15.69 3.81
CA ILE A 259 -13.18 -14.74 3.41
C ILE A 259 -13.07 -13.71 4.52
N SER A 260 -11.91 -13.66 5.19
CA SER A 260 -11.62 -12.63 6.18
C SER A 260 -10.93 -11.44 5.54
N THR A 261 -11.53 -10.27 5.74
CA THR A 261 -10.93 -8.96 5.47
C THR A 261 -10.57 -8.20 6.75
N LEU A 262 -10.54 -8.91 7.88
CA LEU A 262 -10.21 -8.34 9.19
C LEU A 262 -8.70 -8.04 9.30
N SER A 263 -8.36 -7.09 10.17
CA SER A 263 -6.96 -6.83 10.52
C SER A 263 -6.31 -8.05 11.18
N ALA A 264 -5.00 -8.18 11.05
CA ALA A 264 -4.24 -9.26 11.69
C ALA A 264 -4.45 -9.34 13.23
N PRO A 265 -4.42 -8.25 14.02
CA PRO A 265 -4.72 -8.33 15.45
C PRO A 265 -6.16 -8.78 15.74
N THR A 266 -7.12 -8.42 14.90
CA THR A 266 -8.50 -8.92 15.06
C THR A 266 -8.59 -10.41 14.71
N MET A 267 -7.90 -10.86 13.66
CA MET A 267 -7.78 -12.28 13.34
C MET A 267 -7.15 -13.10 14.48
N SER A 268 -6.13 -12.55 15.14
CA SER A 268 -5.53 -13.18 16.31
C SER A 268 -6.55 -13.42 17.42
N ARG A 269 -7.36 -12.41 17.75
CA ARG A 269 -8.40 -12.50 18.80
C ARG A 269 -9.51 -13.50 18.43
N VAL A 270 -10.07 -13.44 17.22
CA VAL A 270 -11.19 -14.31 16.83
C VAL A 270 -10.79 -15.80 16.70
N LEU A 271 -9.50 -16.09 16.55
CA LEU A 271 -8.94 -17.45 16.48
C LEU A 271 -8.31 -17.93 17.80
N GLU A 272 -8.23 -17.09 18.82
CA GLU A 272 -7.47 -17.35 20.06
C GLU A 272 -7.78 -18.72 20.67
N PHE A 273 -9.07 -19.01 20.86
CA PHE A 273 -9.52 -20.26 21.49
C PHE A 273 -9.70 -21.43 20.53
N SER A 274 -9.97 -21.16 19.25
CA SER A 274 -10.28 -22.21 18.27
C SER A 274 -9.04 -22.74 17.57
N HIS A 275 -8.03 -21.87 17.40
CA HIS A 275 -6.80 -22.15 16.70
C HIS A 275 -5.61 -21.35 17.27
N PRO A 276 -5.12 -21.68 18.49
CA PRO A 276 -4.06 -20.91 19.17
C PRO A 276 -2.77 -20.71 18.35
N SER A 277 -2.36 -21.73 17.59
CA SER A 277 -1.18 -21.63 16.70
C SER A 277 -1.35 -20.56 15.62
N ALA A 278 -2.52 -20.50 14.96
CA ALA A 278 -2.83 -19.47 13.98
C ALA A 278 -2.99 -18.10 14.66
N SER A 279 -3.67 -18.05 15.80
CA SER A 279 -3.78 -16.82 16.60
C SER A 279 -2.41 -16.20 16.91
N LYS A 280 -1.45 -17.02 17.33
CA LYS A 280 -0.05 -16.59 17.55
C LYS A 280 0.61 -16.10 16.27
N ALA A 281 0.43 -16.79 15.14
CA ALA A 281 0.97 -16.35 13.85
C ALA A 281 0.41 -14.99 13.40
N PHE A 282 -0.88 -14.72 13.63
CA PHE A 282 -1.49 -13.42 13.37
C PHE A 282 -1.01 -12.34 14.33
N SER A 283 -0.81 -12.64 15.62
CA SER A 283 -0.29 -11.66 16.59
C SER A 283 1.08 -11.12 16.22
N ALA A 284 1.92 -11.94 15.57
CA ALA A 284 3.23 -11.51 15.08
C ALA A 284 3.17 -10.48 13.93
N HIS A 285 2.00 -10.27 13.34
CA HIS A 285 1.76 -9.26 12.31
C HIS A 285 1.11 -7.99 12.86
N ASP A 286 0.90 -7.86 14.17
CA ASP A 286 0.34 -6.65 14.78
C ASP A 286 1.35 -5.48 14.71
N GLN A 287 1.49 -4.94 13.50
CA GLN A 287 2.47 -3.95 13.12
C GLN A 287 1.74 -2.97 12.21
N ALA A 288 1.16 -1.93 12.78
CA ALA A 288 0.57 -0.81 12.06
C ALA A 288 1.00 0.51 12.71
N VAL A 289 0.98 1.59 11.93
CA VAL A 289 1.28 2.94 12.42
C VAL A 289 0.02 3.78 12.53
N ASN A 290 0.04 4.72 13.47
CA ASN A 290 -1.00 5.74 13.61
C ASN A 290 -0.65 6.94 12.72
N VAL A 291 -1.64 7.51 12.05
CA VAL A 291 -1.44 8.69 11.18
C VAL A 291 -2.46 9.75 11.54
N MET A 292 -2.01 10.96 11.81
CA MET A 292 -2.87 12.13 11.93
C MET A 292 -3.03 12.78 10.56
N VAL A 293 -4.27 13.02 10.16
CA VAL A 293 -4.60 13.72 8.91
C VAL A 293 -5.26 15.04 9.29
N VAL A 294 -4.63 16.14 8.91
CA VAL A 294 -5.12 17.50 9.16
C VAL A 294 -5.47 18.15 7.84
N ASN A 295 -6.76 18.43 7.63
CA ASN A 295 -7.25 19.13 6.44
C ASN A 295 -7.48 20.60 6.77
N LEU A 296 -6.96 21.49 5.94
CA LEU A 296 -6.99 22.92 6.13
C LEU A 296 -7.53 23.58 4.86
N PHE A 297 -8.43 24.54 5.01
CA PHE A 297 -8.94 25.35 3.92
C PHE A 297 -8.72 26.83 4.19
N TYR A 298 -8.16 27.50 3.19
CA TYR A 298 -7.87 28.92 3.19
C TYR A 298 -8.67 29.60 2.08
N PRO A 299 -9.34 30.74 2.34
CA PRO A 299 -10.11 31.44 1.33
C PRO A 299 -9.25 32.06 0.22
N GLN A 300 -7.93 32.22 0.44
CA GLN A 300 -7.00 32.73 -0.56
C GLN A 300 -6.69 31.62 -1.60
N PRO A 301 -6.97 31.82 -2.89
CA PRO A 301 -6.72 30.81 -3.93
C PRO A 301 -5.24 30.68 -4.31
N ASP A 302 -4.46 31.76 -4.24
CA ASP A 302 -3.06 31.80 -4.67
C ASP A 302 -2.09 31.77 -3.48
N LEU A 303 -2.40 30.96 -2.47
CA LEU A 303 -1.63 30.91 -1.21
C LEU A 303 -0.33 30.11 -1.34
N LEU A 304 -0.26 29.17 -2.29
CA LEU A 304 0.89 28.27 -2.46
C LEU A 304 2.01 28.92 -3.29
N PRO A 305 3.28 28.78 -2.88
CA PRO A 305 4.41 29.32 -3.64
C PRO A 305 4.72 28.52 -4.91
N VAL A 306 4.21 27.28 -5.00
CA VAL A 306 4.44 26.36 -6.12
C VAL A 306 3.19 25.54 -6.41
N SER A 307 3.04 25.11 -7.67
CA SER A 307 2.01 24.16 -8.08
C SER A 307 2.57 22.74 -8.18
N GLY A 308 1.76 21.74 -7.80
CA GLY A 308 2.12 20.33 -7.83
C GLY A 308 1.22 19.45 -6.97
N PHE A 309 1.59 18.16 -6.83
CA PHE A 309 0.81 17.24 -6.00
C PHE A 309 0.91 17.60 -4.51
N GLY A 310 2.05 18.15 -4.13
CA GLY A 310 2.46 18.31 -2.74
C GLY A 310 3.93 17.98 -2.58
N TYR A 311 4.34 17.82 -1.32
CA TYR A 311 5.71 17.48 -0.97
C TYR A 311 5.78 16.44 0.14
N LEU A 312 6.89 15.69 0.15
CA LEU A 312 7.21 14.72 1.20
C LEU A 312 8.41 15.22 2.00
N ILE A 313 8.51 14.80 3.26
CA ILE A 313 9.62 15.20 4.14
C ILE A 313 10.55 13.98 4.30
N PRO A 314 11.77 14.01 3.73
CA PRO A 314 12.75 12.96 3.91
C PRO A 314 13.15 12.76 5.37
N ARG A 315 13.66 11.56 5.68
CA ARG A 315 14.28 11.27 6.99
C ARG A 315 15.49 12.15 7.27
N SER A 316 16.24 12.53 6.24
CA SER A 316 17.46 13.34 6.38
C SER A 316 17.18 14.82 6.67
N THR A 317 15.93 15.27 6.57
CA THR A 317 15.53 16.62 6.94
C THR A 317 15.83 16.87 8.43
N PRO A 318 16.54 17.94 8.80
CA PRO A 318 16.91 18.21 10.18
C PRO A 318 15.68 18.27 11.12
N LEU A 319 15.84 17.83 12.37
CA LEU A 319 14.75 17.86 13.36
C LEU A 319 14.21 19.28 13.59
N GLY A 320 15.05 20.32 13.52
CA GLY A 320 14.59 21.71 13.61
C GLY A 320 13.64 22.14 12.49
N GLN A 321 13.63 21.40 11.38
CA GLN A 321 12.73 21.63 10.25
C GLN A 321 11.48 20.74 10.31
N ASN A 322 11.56 19.57 10.95
CA ASN A 322 10.42 18.64 11.06
C ASN A 322 10.18 18.17 12.51
N GLY A 323 10.09 19.12 13.45
CA GLY A 323 9.93 18.83 14.88
C GLY A 323 8.58 18.19 15.22
N GLU A 324 7.57 18.42 14.38
CA GLU A 324 6.21 17.93 14.55
C GLU A 324 5.98 16.55 13.91
N CYS A 325 7.03 15.92 13.37
CA CYS A 325 6.99 14.59 12.76
C CYS A 325 6.00 14.49 11.59
N ALA A 326 5.95 15.50 10.71
CA ALA A 326 5.20 15.41 9.48
C ALA A 326 5.86 14.44 8.48
N LEU A 327 5.00 13.82 7.68
CA LEU A 327 5.36 12.90 6.59
C LEU A 327 5.36 13.64 5.26
N GLY A 328 4.44 14.60 5.09
CA GLY A 328 4.29 15.42 3.90
C GLY A 328 2.99 16.20 3.89
N VAL A 329 2.81 16.98 2.82
CA VAL A 329 1.64 17.82 2.59
C VAL A 329 1.13 17.62 1.17
N ILE A 330 -0.17 17.41 1.01
CA ILE A 330 -0.86 17.34 -0.28
C ILE A 330 -1.45 18.71 -0.60
N PHE A 331 -1.26 19.17 -1.84
CA PHE A 331 -1.90 20.36 -2.38
C PHE A 331 -3.23 19.97 -3.01
N GLY A 332 -4.29 19.96 -2.20
CA GLY A 332 -5.62 19.50 -2.57
C GLY A 332 -6.20 20.23 -3.78
N THR A 333 -5.89 21.52 -3.93
CA THR A 333 -6.32 22.36 -5.06
C THR A 333 -5.83 21.80 -6.41
N ASP A 334 -4.58 21.34 -6.49
CA ASP A 334 -3.99 20.80 -7.71
C ASP A 334 -4.28 19.29 -7.88
N SER A 335 -4.35 18.53 -6.78
CA SER A 335 -4.50 17.07 -6.82
C SER A 335 -5.94 16.59 -7.04
N SER A 336 -6.93 17.48 -6.85
CA SER A 336 -8.35 17.14 -6.93
C SER A 336 -9.21 18.25 -7.57
N PRO A 337 -8.85 18.73 -8.77
CA PRO A 337 -9.53 19.85 -9.40
C PRO A 337 -11.02 19.55 -9.62
N GLY A 338 -11.88 20.52 -9.35
CA GLY A 338 -13.33 20.42 -9.56
C GLY A 338 -14.10 19.71 -8.44
N GLN A 339 -13.45 19.34 -7.32
CA GLN A 339 -14.15 18.88 -6.11
C GLN A 339 -14.57 20.04 -5.17
N ASP A 340 -13.99 21.22 -5.36
CA ASP A 340 -14.16 22.33 -4.44
C ASP A 340 -15.46 23.09 -4.74
N THR A 341 -16.24 23.37 -3.69
CA THR A 341 -17.49 24.14 -3.76
C THR A 341 -17.29 25.63 -3.47
N ALA A 342 -16.08 26.03 -3.06
CA ALA A 342 -15.68 27.40 -2.78
C ALA A 342 -14.28 27.66 -3.32
N PRO A 343 -13.99 28.88 -3.81
CA PRO A 343 -12.64 29.26 -4.23
C PRO A 343 -11.72 29.34 -3.01
N GLY A 344 -10.51 28.79 -3.12
CA GLY A 344 -9.52 28.82 -2.05
C GLY A 344 -8.42 27.77 -2.21
N THR A 345 -7.55 27.71 -1.21
CA THR A 345 -6.45 26.74 -1.12
C THR A 345 -6.79 25.64 -0.12
N LYS A 346 -6.72 24.38 -0.56
CA LYS A 346 -6.94 23.20 0.28
C LYS A 346 -5.62 22.46 0.50
N LEU A 347 -5.27 22.21 1.76
CA LEU A 347 -4.05 21.50 2.14
C LEU A 347 -4.39 20.33 3.06
N THR A 348 -3.69 19.22 2.89
CA THR A 348 -3.77 18.07 3.79
C THR A 348 -2.38 17.76 4.32
N VAL A 349 -2.17 17.97 5.62
CA VAL A 349 -0.92 17.62 6.32
C VAL A 349 -1.06 16.22 6.92
N MET A 350 -0.11 15.34 6.62
CA MET A 350 -0.04 14.00 7.20
C MET A 350 1.11 13.92 8.19
N MET A 351 0.83 13.42 9.39
CA MET A 351 1.79 13.44 10.52
C MET A 351 1.79 12.12 11.29
N GLY A 352 2.90 11.89 11.99
CA GLY A 352 3.10 10.71 12.81
C GLY A 352 3.71 9.56 12.04
N GLY A 353 2.93 8.51 11.79
CA GLY A 353 3.45 7.29 11.21
C GLY A 353 4.47 6.63 12.15
N HIS A 354 5.59 6.19 11.58
CA HIS A 354 6.65 5.52 12.34
C HIS A 354 7.31 6.40 13.41
N TRP A 355 7.22 7.72 13.31
CA TRP A 355 7.74 8.65 14.32
C TRP A 355 7.01 8.53 15.66
N TRP A 356 5.77 8.06 15.66
CA TRP A 356 4.95 7.85 16.86
C TRP A 356 4.93 6.40 17.33
N ASN A 357 5.77 5.53 16.77
CA ASN A 357 5.86 4.15 17.23
C ASN A 357 6.26 4.07 18.69
N GLY A 358 5.50 3.31 19.49
CA GLY A 358 5.75 3.13 20.92
C GLY A 358 5.18 4.23 21.81
N ILE A 359 4.56 5.27 21.24
CA ILE A 359 3.85 6.29 22.00
C ILE A 359 2.41 5.81 22.25
N PRO A 360 1.92 5.81 23.51
CA PRO A 360 0.52 5.51 23.83
C PRO A 360 -0.44 6.45 23.09
N ILE A 361 -1.61 5.95 22.69
CA ILE A 361 -2.61 6.75 21.98
C ILE A 361 -3.07 7.96 22.81
N SER A 362 -3.11 7.83 24.14
CA SER A 362 -3.45 8.92 25.07
C SER A 362 -2.48 10.10 25.01
N ASP A 363 -1.25 9.86 24.56
CA ASP A 363 -0.16 10.83 24.57
C ASP A 363 0.09 11.41 23.16
N LEU A 364 -0.66 10.94 22.16
CA LEU A 364 -0.65 11.51 20.82
C LEU A 364 -1.41 12.84 20.78
N PRO A 365 -1.04 13.77 19.88
CA PRO A 365 -1.73 15.05 19.76
C PRO A 365 -3.23 14.87 19.52
N ASP A 366 -4.03 15.61 20.27
CA ASP A 366 -5.46 15.74 20.00
C ASP A 366 -5.69 16.56 18.70
N PRO A 367 -6.93 16.63 18.17
CA PRO A 367 -7.22 17.37 16.96
C PRO A 367 -6.79 18.84 16.99
N HIS A 368 -6.90 19.52 18.13
CA HIS A 368 -6.56 20.94 18.26
C HIS A 368 -5.05 21.16 18.24
N GLU A 369 -4.30 20.35 18.98
CA GLU A 369 -2.84 20.38 18.97
C GLU A 369 -2.28 19.98 17.59
N ALA A 370 -2.86 18.96 16.95
CA ALA A 370 -2.50 18.57 15.59
C ALA A 370 -2.71 19.71 14.57
N THR A 371 -3.79 20.49 14.70
CA THR A 371 -4.01 21.67 13.85
C THR A 371 -2.92 22.72 14.05
N LYS A 372 -2.51 23.01 15.29
CA LYS A 372 -1.40 23.94 15.57
C LYS A 372 -0.09 23.44 14.98
N MET A 373 0.22 22.16 15.18
CA MET A 373 1.43 21.53 14.63
C MET A 373 1.46 21.58 13.10
N ALA A 374 0.33 21.28 12.45
CA ALA A 374 0.20 21.37 10.99
C ALA A 374 0.42 22.81 10.49
N ARG A 375 -0.15 23.81 11.18
CA ARG A 375 0.06 25.22 10.83
C ARG A 375 1.51 25.65 10.99
N ALA A 376 2.18 25.25 12.07
CA ALA A 376 3.59 25.56 12.29
C ALA A 376 4.49 25.00 11.18
N ILE A 377 4.20 23.77 10.70
CA ILE A 377 4.89 23.19 9.54
C ILE A 377 4.63 24.00 8.27
N LEU A 378 3.38 24.38 7.99
CA LEU A 378 3.04 25.13 6.79
C LEU A 378 3.66 26.54 6.79
N GLU A 379 3.70 27.19 7.95
CA GLU A 379 4.41 28.46 8.13
C GLU A 379 5.89 28.28 7.85
N ARG A 380 6.54 27.27 8.46
CA ARG A 380 7.98 27.03 8.27
C ARG A 380 8.35 26.66 6.84
N HIS A 381 7.58 25.77 6.20
CA HIS A 381 7.95 25.20 4.91
C HIS A 381 7.47 26.03 3.72
N LEU A 382 6.31 26.68 3.84
CA LEU A 382 5.64 27.38 2.75
C LEU A 382 5.41 28.87 3.02
N ASN A 383 5.82 29.38 4.19
CA ASN A 383 5.58 30.76 4.62
C ASN A 383 4.08 31.13 4.69
N ILE A 384 3.22 30.15 4.99
CA ILE A 384 1.78 30.37 5.14
C ILE A 384 1.48 30.80 6.57
N THR A 385 1.33 32.11 6.77
CA THR A 385 0.94 32.71 8.06
C THR A 385 -0.56 32.97 8.19
N ALA A 386 -1.32 32.81 7.10
CA ALA A 386 -2.76 32.97 7.10
C ALA A 386 -3.44 31.99 8.08
N GLU A 387 -4.61 32.37 8.59
CA GLU A 387 -5.46 31.49 9.38
C GLU A 387 -6.41 30.71 8.46
N PRO A 388 -6.50 29.37 8.60
CA PRO A 388 -7.48 28.58 7.87
C PRO A 388 -8.89 28.87 8.42
N ILE A 389 -9.88 28.96 7.54
CA ILE A 389 -11.28 29.13 7.96
C ILE A 389 -11.95 27.80 8.31
N ILE A 390 -11.38 26.69 7.84
CA ILE A 390 -11.77 25.32 8.22
C ILE A 390 -10.50 24.55 8.53
N ALA A 391 -10.48 23.89 9.68
CA ALA A 391 -9.43 22.97 10.09
C ALA A 391 -10.05 21.71 10.71
N GLU A 392 -9.79 20.56 10.10
CA GLU A 392 -10.34 19.27 10.50
C GLU A 392 -9.21 18.26 10.67
N ALA A 393 -8.91 17.89 11.91
CA ALA A 393 -7.87 16.94 12.26
C ALA A 393 -8.48 15.63 12.75
N ARG A 394 -7.97 14.49 12.23
CA ARG A 394 -8.44 13.17 12.62
C ARG A 394 -7.29 12.17 12.74
N LEU A 395 -7.15 11.58 13.93
CA LEU A 395 -6.24 10.47 14.17
C LEU A 395 -6.82 9.17 13.58
N GLN A 396 -6.04 8.54 12.72
CA GLN A 396 -6.30 7.19 12.22
C GLN A 396 -5.42 6.21 13.01
N THR A 397 -6.04 5.39 13.85
CA THR A 397 -5.34 4.40 14.67
C THR A 397 -5.13 3.11 13.90
N ASN A 398 -3.95 2.49 14.03
CA ASN A 398 -3.55 1.29 13.28
C ASN A 398 -3.84 1.42 11.78
N ALA A 399 -3.56 2.60 11.22
CA ALA A 399 -4.02 3.01 9.90
C ALA A 399 -3.34 2.24 8.77
N ILE A 400 -2.01 2.10 8.84
CA ILE A 400 -1.22 1.52 7.76
C ILE A 400 -0.38 0.35 8.29
N PRO A 401 -0.67 -0.89 7.85
CA PRO A 401 0.16 -2.06 8.17
C PRO A 401 1.61 -1.88 7.69
N GLN A 402 2.56 -2.28 8.53
CA GLN A 402 3.99 -2.17 8.31
C GLN A 402 4.57 -3.52 7.97
N TYR A 403 4.97 -3.72 6.71
CA TYR A 403 5.62 -4.96 6.26
C TYR A 403 7.08 -4.97 6.70
N ARG A 404 7.32 -5.14 8.01
CA ARG A 404 8.68 -5.14 8.57
C ARG A 404 9.52 -6.31 8.08
N VAL A 405 10.84 -6.23 8.20
CA VAL A 405 11.75 -7.34 7.90
C VAL A 405 11.22 -8.65 8.49
N GLY A 406 11.16 -9.68 7.65
CA GLY A 406 10.58 -10.98 7.95
C GLY A 406 9.09 -11.13 7.62
N HIS A 407 8.44 -10.11 7.05
CA HIS A 407 7.03 -10.15 6.62
C HIS A 407 6.70 -11.38 5.77
N PRO A 408 7.48 -11.74 4.73
CA PRO A 408 7.18 -12.93 3.92
C PRO A 408 7.17 -14.23 4.75
N PHE A 409 8.05 -14.36 5.75
CA PHE A 409 8.11 -15.55 6.61
C PHE A 409 6.92 -15.63 7.55
N ARG A 410 6.49 -14.48 8.08
CA ARG A 410 5.30 -14.44 8.92
C ARG A 410 4.04 -14.81 8.10
N LEU A 411 3.90 -14.34 6.85
CA LEU A 411 2.79 -14.76 5.97
C LEU A 411 2.76 -16.27 5.74
N LEU A 412 3.92 -16.88 5.51
CA LEU A 412 4.01 -18.35 5.38
C LEU A 412 3.66 -19.07 6.68
N GLN A 413 4.01 -18.49 7.83
CA GLN A 413 3.62 -19.04 9.12
C GLN A 413 2.10 -18.98 9.30
N ILE A 414 1.44 -17.91 8.88
CA ILE A 414 -0.03 -17.84 8.83
C ILE A 414 -0.56 -18.95 7.93
N GLU A 415 -0.09 -19.04 6.69
CA GLU A 415 -0.57 -20.03 5.73
C GLU A 415 -0.39 -21.46 6.24
N ARG A 416 0.80 -21.80 6.74
CA ARG A 416 1.07 -23.11 7.37
C ARG A 416 0.18 -23.35 8.59
N SER A 417 -0.01 -22.34 9.44
CA SER A 417 -0.84 -22.52 10.63
C SER A 417 -2.28 -22.87 10.25
N LEU A 418 -2.86 -22.17 9.26
CA LEU A 418 -4.23 -22.38 8.79
C LEU A 418 -4.40 -23.71 8.03
N ASN A 419 -3.36 -24.18 7.34
CA ASN A 419 -3.37 -25.40 6.55
C ASN A 419 -2.89 -26.65 7.32
N SER A 420 -2.25 -26.50 8.47
CA SER A 420 -1.73 -27.62 9.28
C SER A 420 -2.82 -28.46 9.97
N THR A 421 -4.09 -28.15 9.74
CA THR A 421 -5.26 -28.67 10.47
C THR A 421 -5.69 -30.07 10.06
N THR A 422 -4.88 -30.81 9.32
CA THR A 422 -5.11 -32.24 9.13
C THR A 422 -4.75 -32.96 10.45
N THR A 423 -5.77 -33.27 11.26
CA THR A 423 -5.84 -34.30 12.34
C THR A 423 -5.87 -33.93 13.84
N MET A 424 -5.46 -32.74 14.30
CA MET A 424 -5.23 -32.54 15.76
C MET A 424 -6.10 -31.50 16.51
N SER A 425 -6.95 -30.71 15.85
CA SER A 425 -7.86 -29.78 16.54
C SER A 425 -9.28 -29.81 15.95
N PRO A 426 -10.27 -30.43 16.61
CA PRO A 426 -11.65 -30.50 16.12
C PRO A 426 -12.37 -29.14 16.13
N THR A 427 -11.78 -28.11 16.73
CA THR A 427 -12.34 -26.76 16.82
C THR A 427 -11.76 -25.78 15.82
N ALA A 428 -10.71 -26.15 15.09
CA ALA A 428 -10.08 -25.27 14.11
C ALA A 428 -10.90 -25.23 12.80
N PRO A 429 -10.92 -24.10 12.07
CA PRO A 429 -11.52 -24.04 10.74
C PRO A 429 -10.94 -25.12 9.81
N PRO A 430 -11.76 -25.79 8.98
CA PRO A 430 -11.24 -26.78 8.04
C PRO A 430 -10.28 -26.15 7.03
N SER A 431 -9.20 -26.87 6.70
CA SER A 431 -8.17 -26.40 5.75
C SER A 431 -8.79 -25.98 4.41
N GLY A 432 -8.30 -24.89 3.85
CA GLY A 432 -8.75 -24.37 2.55
C GLY A 432 -10.08 -23.61 2.55
N ARG A 433 -10.83 -23.60 3.66
CA ARG A 433 -12.14 -22.95 3.73
C ARG A 433 -12.11 -21.53 4.29
N LEU A 434 -11.03 -21.16 4.97
CA LEU A 434 -10.76 -19.80 5.42
C LEU A 434 -9.73 -19.16 4.48
N ARG A 435 -10.12 -18.08 3.80
CA ARG A 435 -9.23 -17.26 2.97
C ARG A 435 -9.06 -15.88 3.56
N LEU A 436 -7.94 -15.22 3.24
CA LEU A 436 -7.63 -13.88 3.72
C LEU A 436 -7.48 -12.91 2.54
N ALA A 437 -7.95 -11.68 2.73
CA ALA A 437 -7.76 -10.58 1.79
C ALA A 437 -7.59 -9.25 2.53
N GLY A 438 -6.97 -8.27 1.89
CA GLY A 438 -6.83 -6.91 2.42
C GLY A 438 -5.39 -6.47 2.68
N SER A 439 -5.26 -5.31 3.32
CA SER A 439 -4.03 -4.51 3.38
C SER A 439 -2.93 -5.04 4.31
N TRP A 440 -3.21 -6.08 5.09
CA TRP A 440 -2.23 -6.65 6.04
C TRP A 440 -1.30 -7.69 5.40
N TYR A 441 -1.55 -8.07 4.14
CA TYR A 441 -0.89 -9.23 3.52
C TYR A 441 -0.07 -8.85 2.29
N SER A 442 -0.75 -8.45 1.20
CA SER A 442 -0.16 -8.43 -0.15
C SER A 442 -0.11 -7.04 -0.81
N GLY A 443 -0.47 -5.98 -0.08
CA GLY A 443 -0.29 -4.59 -0.51
C GLY A 443 -1.25 -3.64 0.21
N VAL A 444 -0.78 -2.43 0.53
CA VAL A 444 -1.54 -1.46 1.34
C VAL A 444 -2.47 -0.59 0.50
N GLY A 445 -2.27 -0.52 -0.83
CA GLY A 445 -3.05 0.33 -1.72
C GLY A 445 -4.46 -0.20 -1.99
N VAL A 446 -5.37 0.70 -2.41
CA VAL A 446 -6.74 0.33 -2.82
C VAL A 446 -6.73 -0.67 -3.98
N ASN A 447 -5.86 -0.47 -4.96
CA ASN A 447 -5.67 -1.39 -6.09
C ASN A 447 -5.23 -2.79 -5.65
N ASP A 448 -4.40 -2.85 -4.61
CA ASP A 448 -3.91 -4.10 -4.04
C ASP A 448 -5.02 -4.83 -3.30
N CYS A 449 -5.80 -4.12 -2.49
CA CYS A 449 -6.95 -4.67 -1.79
C CYS A 449 -8.01 -5.23 -2.76
N ILE A 450 -8.33 -4.51 -3.84
CA ILE A 450 -9.28 -4.97 -4.87
C ILE A 450 -8.76 -6.23 -5.56
N THR A 451 -7.47 -6.27 -5.87
CA THR A 451 -6.89 -7.44 -6.52
C THR A 451 -6.84 -8.64 -5.58
N SER A 452 -6.41 -8.43 -4.33
CA SER A 452 -6.42 -9.45 -3.27
C SER A 452 -7.81 -10.04 -3.07
N ALA A 453 -8.86 -9.22 -3.05
CA ALA A 453 -10.24 -9.67 -2.96
C ALA A 453 -10.64 -10.54 -4.16
N ARG A 454 -10.28 -10.13 -5.40
CA ARG A 454 -10.56 -10.91 -6.61
C ARG A 454 -9.86 -12.27 -6.57
N MET A 455 -8.59 -12.30 -6.17
CA MET A 455 -7.82 -13.53 -6.09
C MET A 455 -8.43 -14.51 -5.07
N ALA A 456 -8.79 -14.01 -3.88
CA ALA A 456 -9.43 -14.83 -2.86
C ALA A 456 -10.72 -15.51 -3.36
N VAL A 457 -11.57 -14.79 -4.10
CA VAL A 457 -12.79 -15.36 -4.69
C VAL A 457 -12.47 -16.35 -5.80
N GLU A 458 -11.51 -16.02 -6.67
CA GLU A 458 -11.14 -16.90 -7.78
C GLU A 458 -10.52 -18.22 -7.31
N GLY A 459 -9.73 -18.19 -6.23
CA GLY A 459 -9.18 -19.40 -5.61
C GLY A 459 -10.26 -20.33 -5.06
N ILE A 460 -11.36 -19.80 -4.50
CA ILE A 460 -12.53 -20.61 -4.12
C ILE A 460 -13.19 -21.20 -5.37
N ARG A 461 -13.41 -20.37 -6.41
CA ARG A 461 -14.08 -20.79 -7.65
C ARG A 461 -13.33 -21.90 -8.38
N GLN A 462 -12.00 -21.85 -8.37
CA GLN A 462 -11.12 -22.84 -9.01
C GLN A 462 -10.85 -24.07 -8.14
N GLY A 463 -11.31 -24.09 -6.89
CA GLY A 463 -11.04 -25.19 -5.96
C GLY A 463 -9.59 -25.25 -5.47
N HIS A 464 -8.85 -24.15 -5.53
CA HIS A 464 -7.49 -24.03 -4.97
C HIS A 464 -7.56 -23.89 -3.45
N LEU A 465 -7.90 -25.00 -2.78
CA LEU A 465 -8.12 -25.12 -1.33
C LEU A 465 -6.83 -25.40 -0.56
N ASP A 466 -5.68 -25.46 -1.23
CA ASP A 466 -4.37 -25.66 -0.61
C ASP A 466 -3.81 -24.38 0.03
N ARG A 467 -4.43 -23.21 -0.18
CA ARG A 467 -3.91 -21.91 0.28
C ARG A 467 -4.98 -21.03 0.93
N ALA A 468 -4.60 -20.43 2.05
CA ALA A 468 -5.40 -19.39 2.70
C ALA A 468 -5.22 -18.01 2.05
N MET A 469 -4.12 -17.79 1.32
CA MET A 469 -3.81 -16.52 0.66
C MET A 469 -3.23 -16.76 -0.72
N ASP A 470 -3.74 -16.04 -1.71
CA ASP A 470 -3.06 -15.89 -2.99
C ASP A 470 -2.10 -14.71 -2.87
N LEU A 471 -0.93 -15.00 -2.33
CA LEU A 471 0.09 -13.99 -2.07
C LEU A 471 0.65 -13.50 -3.39
N TYR A 472 0.35 -12.24 -3.74
CA TYR A 472 0.94 -11.51 -4.86
C TYR A 472 1.93 -10.51 -4.29
N LEU A 473 3.22 -10.75 -4.51
CA LEU A 473 4.24 -9.74 -4.24
C LEU A 473 4.32 -8.87 -5.49
N HIS A 474 4.10 -7.56 -5.36
CA HIS A 474 4.12 -6.56 -6.45
C HIS A 474 5.07 -6.93 -7.60
N GLY A 475 4.55 -7.33 -8.77
CA GLY A 475 5.41 -7.61 -9.93
C GLY A 475 6.13 -8.97 -9.96
N THR A 476 5.84 -9.88 -9.02
CA THR A 476 6.31 -11.29 -9.06
C THR A 476 5.12 -12.25 -9.01
N HIS A 477 5.30 -13.44 -9.60
CA HIS A 477 4.29 -14.48 -9.60
C HIS A 477 3.88 -14.91 -8.17
N PRO A 478 2.67 -15.47 -7.97
CA PRO A 478 2.19 -15.85 -6.65
C PRO A 478 3.19 -16.74 -5.89
N LEU A 479 3.21 -16.70 -4.55
CA LEU A 479 4.17 -17.38 -3.66
C LEU A 479 4.31 -18.92 -3.76
N SER A 480 3.94 -19.56 -4.87
CA SER A 480 4.37 -20.93 -5.19
C SER A 480 5.87 -21.16 -4.94
N TRP A 481 6.69 -20.11 -5.05
CA TRP A 481 8.14 -20.10 -4.88
C TRP A 481 8.66 -20.44 -3.47
N ILE A 482 7.93 -20.13 -2.38
CA ILE A 482 8.48 -20.39 -1.03
C ILE A 482 8.10 -21.79 -0.51
N LEU A 483 7.07 -22.40 -1.09
CA LEU A 483 6.71 -23.78 -0.76
C LEU A 483 7.61 -24.80 -1.46
N GLU A 484 8.26 -24.44 -2.58
CA GLU A 484 9.12 -25.35 -3.35
C GLU A 484 10.52 -25.55 -2.76
N GLU A 485 11.10 -24.59 -2.03
CA GLU A 485 12.55 -24.61 -1.78
C GLU A 485 13.02 -25.42 -0.54
N ARG A 486 12.15 -26.21 0.11
CA ARG A 486 12.56 -27.04 1.28
C ARG A 486 11.95 -28.43 1.36
N ARG A 487 11.52 -29.02 0.23
CA ARG A 487 11.14 -30.45 0.21
C ARG A 487 11.82 -31.23 -0.93
N GLY A 488 12.91 -31.90 -0.55
CA GLY A 488 13.30 -33.22 -1.06
C GLY A 488 14.13 -33.18 -2.34
N GLY A 489 15.38 -33.66 -2.26
CA GLY A 489 16.33 -33.72 -3.37
C GLY A 489 15.99 -34.64 -4.54
N GLU A 490 14.72 -34.95 -4.82
CA GLU A 490 14.32 -35.72 -6.02
C GLU A 490 12.89 -35.36 -6.47
N SER A 491 12.74 -35.25 -7.79
CA SER A 491 11.77 -34.40 -8.52
C SER A 491 10.50 -35.11 -9.01
N LYS A 492 9.46 -34.30 -9.31
CA LYS A 492 8.16 -34.50 -10.02
C LYS A 492 6.94 -34.46 -9.07
N PHE A 493 5.84 -33.72 -9.30
CA PHE A 493 4.94 -33.64 -10.47
C PHE A 493 4.24 -32.23 -10.62
N TYR A 494 4.34 -31.49 -11.74
CA TYR A 494 3.55 -31.34 -13.02
C TYR A 494 2.67 -30.07 -13.18
N GLU A 495 3.02 -29.32 -14.25
CA GLU A 495 2.24 -28.54 -15.23
C GLU A 495 1.07 -27.63 -14.79
N ARG A 496 1.31 -26.30 -14.91
CA ARG A 496 0.26 -25.32 -15.24
C ARG A 496 -0.26 -25.60 -16.65
N VAL A 497 -1.54 -25.96 -16.75
CA VAL A 497 -2.29 -25.93 -18.01
C VAL A 497 -2.33 -24.49 -18.57
N PRO A 498 -2.03 -24.25 -19.86
CA PRO A 498 -2.22 -22.95 -20.48
C PRO A 498 -3.71 -22.69 -20.66
N ILE A 499 -4.19 -21.53 -20.21
CA ILE A 499 -5.50 -21.02 -20.60
C ILE A 499 -5.41 -20.65 -22.08
N SER A 500 -5.84 -21.53 -22.97
CA SER A 500 -6.10 -21.21 -24.37
C SER A 500 -7.38 -20.38 -24.46
N SER A 501 -7.31 -19.33 -25.27
CA SER A 501 -8.42 -18.49 -25.71
C SER A 501 -9.52 -19.31 -26.42
N THR A 502 -10.73 -19.24 -25.89
CA THR A 502 -12.00 -19.17 -26.64
C THR A 502 -12.99 -18.38 -25.83
#